data_AF-A0A389MCM9-F1
#
_entry.id   AF-A0A389MCM9-F1
#
_cell.length_a   1.000
_cell.length_b   1.000
_cell.length_c   1.000
_cell.angle_alpha   90.00
_cell.angle_beta   90.00
_cell.angle_gamma   90.00
#
_symmetry.space_group_name_H-M   'P 1'
#
loop_
_entity.id
_entity.type
_entity.pdbx_description
1 polymer ?
#
loop_
_entity_poly.entity_id
_entity_poly.type
_entity_poly.pdbx_seq_one_letter_code
_entity_poly.pdbx_strand_id
1 'polypeptide(L)'
;MRLDELEGGKAVLGRMLQAYGFSMQKELGDLYGLSSGTISTWVRRNYFPGDVVVACALDTGVSLRWLATGHGTMQDNQPTQRADVEKVSHLTKLRLRGGALEEEGEWAVDGSLLDASLTRPAYVVKGHHSWIIDLGSDNIGNGRWLLDIDGDVDVYDVARLPGNRLKISSLATTFDCGVEEVKALGQVFITLDRNL
;
A
#
# COMPACT_ATOMS: atom_id res chain seq x y z
N MET A 1 21.57 7.08 -10.62
CA MET A 1 22.85 6.41 -10.37
C MET A 1 23.64 6.42 -11.66
N ARG A 2 24.89 6.87 -11.61
CA ARG A 2 25.84 6.81 -12.72
C ARG A 2 26.84 5.67 -12.46
N LEU A 3 27.37 5.02 -13.51
CA LEU A 3 28.21 3.83 -13.35
C LEU A 3 29.58 4.12 -12.71
N ASP A 4 30.04 5.36 -12.76
CA ASP A 4 31.25 5.86 -12.11
C ASP A 4 31.10 6.03 -10.58
N GLU A 5 29.88 5.96 -10.05
CA GLU A 5 29.61 5.99 -8.60
C GLU A 5 29.87 4.63 -7.91
N LEU A 6 30.09 3.56 -8.69
CA LEU A 6 30.42 2.23 -8.15
C LEU A 6 31.86 2.18 -7.66
N GLU A 7 32.04 1.85 -6.39
CA GLU A 7 33.37 1.76 -5.79
C GLU A 7 33.83 0.29 -5.75
N GLY A 8 34.85 -0.06 -6.52
CA GLY A 8 35.42 -1.40 -6.54
C GLY A 8 36.52 -1.64 -5.50
N GLY A 9 37.20 -2.78 -5.65
CA GLY A 9 38.41 -3.12 -4.91
C GLY A 9 38.27 -3.10 -3.40
N LYS A 10 39.17 -2.36 -2.72
CA LYS A 10 39.24 -2.36 -1.24
C LYS A 10 37.98 -1.78 -0.59
N ALA A 11 37.32 -0.83 -1.25
CA ALA A 11 36.15 -0.14 -0.69
C ALA A 11 34.96 -1.08 -0.54
N VAL A 12 34.52 -1.71 -1.63
CA VAL A 12 33.42 -2.69 -1.60
C VAL A 12 33.78 -3.93 -0.79
N LEU A 13 35.03 -4.40 -0.86
CA LEU A 13 35.49 -5.52 -0.04
C LEU A 13 35.36 -5.23 1.46
N GLY A 14 35.78 -4.04 1.90
CA GLY A 14 35.65 -3.63 3.30
C GLY A 14 34.19 -3.60 3.76
N ARG A 15 33.28 -3.11 2.91
CA ARG A 15 31.84 -3.07 3.23
C ARG A 15 31.20 -4.45 3.27
N MET A 16 31.58 -5.37 2.39
CA MET A 16 31.11 -6.76 2.44
C MET A 16 31.59 -7.46 3.72
N LEU A 17 32.86 -7.29 4.11
CA LEU A 17 33.36 -7.83 5.38
C LEU A 17 32.59 -7.25 6.58
N GLN A 18 32.34 -5.94 6.57
CA GLN A 18 31.56 -5.27 7.61
C GLN A 18 30.12 -5.79 7.68
N ALA A 19 29.46 -6.01 6.55
CA ALA A 19 28.09 -6.54 6.49
C ALA A 19 27.96 -7.95 7.08
N TYR A 20 28.94 -8.81 6.81
CA TYR A 20 28.99 -10.16 7.38
C TYR A 20 29.56 -10.23 8.81
N GLY A 21 30.16 -9.15 9.31
CA GLY A 21 30.90 -9.17 10.57
C GLY A 21 32.23 -9.94 10.48
N PHE A 22 32.79 -10.11 9.29
CA PHE A 22 34.07 -10.77 9.07
C PHE A 22 35.24 -9.84 9.38
N SER A 23 36.30 -10.42 9.98
CA SER A 23 37.54 -9.70 10.27
C SER A 23 38.61 -9.96 9.21
N MET A 24 38.51 -11.06 8.46
CA MET A 24 39.50 -11.50 7.49
C MET A 24 38.88 -11.73 6.10
N GLN A 25 39.60 -11.34 5.05
CA GLN A 25 39.20 -11.59 3.65
C GLN A 25 39.06 -13.09 3.34
N LYS A 26 39.77 -13.95 4.08
CA LYS A 26 39.68 -15.39 3.95
C LYS A 26 38.26 -15.90 4.26
N GLU A 27 37.58 -15.33 5.25
CA GLU A 27 36.22 -15.75 5.63
C GLU A 27 35.22 -15.53 4.49
N LEU A 28 35.33 -14.39 3.79
CA LEU A 28 34.54 -14.11 2.59
C LEU A 28 34.89 -15.07 1.43
N GLY A 29 36.19 -15.40 1.30
CA GLY A 29 36.66 -16.36 0.30
C GLY A 29 36.11 -17.76 0.55
N ASP A 30 36.12 -18.21 1.80
CA ASP A 30 35.60 -19.51 2.21
C ASP A 30 34.07 -19.59 2.03
N LEU A 31 33.33 -18.49 2.29
CA LEU A 31 31.88 -18.42 2.07
C LEU A 31 31.47 -18.59 0.60
N TYR A 32 32.17 -17.91 -0.32
CA TYR A 32 31.82 -17.89 -1.75
C TYR A 32 32.71 -18.78 -2.64
N GLY A 33 33.60 -19.58 -2.05
CA GLY A 33 34.55 -20.42 -2.79
C GLY A 33 35.55 -19.62 -3.63
N LEU A 34 35.94 -18.42 -3.19
CA LEU A 34 36.85 -17.53 -3.92
C LEU A 34 38.29 -17.72 -3.46
N SER A 35 39.22 -17.83 -4.42
CA SER A 35 40.66 -17.87 -4.10
C SER A 35 41.16 -16.51 -3.57
N SER A 36 42.20 -16.53 -2.73
CA SER A 36 42.86 -15.29 -2.30
C SER A 36 43.41 -14.47 -3.48
N GLY A 37 43.79 -15.13 -4.58
CA GLY A 37 44.22 -14.46 -5.82
C GLY A 37 43.09 -13.68 -6.51
N THR A 38 41.86 -14.19 -6.44
CA THR A 38 40.65 -13.54 -6.97
C THR A 38 40.38 -12.24 -6.21
N ILE A 39 40.32 -12.30 -4.88
CA ILE A 39 40.09 -11.14 -4.00
C ILE A 39 41.24 -10.12 -4.16
N SER A 40 42.49 -10.58 -4.23
CA SER A 40 43.66 -9.73 -4.48
C SER A 40 43.56 -8.99 -5.82
N THR A 41 43.06 -9.67 -6.86
CA THR A 41 42.82 -9.06 -8.17
C THR A 41 41.75 -7.98 -8.10
N TRP A 42 40.69 -8.18 -7.32
CA TRP A 42 39.67 -7.16 -7.14
C TRP A 42 40.25 -5.88 -6.55
N VAL A 43 41.02 -6.02 -5.47
CA VAL A 43 41.68 -4.89 -4.80
C VAL A 43 42.64 -4.17 -5.74
N ARG A 44 43.50 -4.90 -6.44
CA ARG A 44 44.52 -4.31 -7.34
C ARG A 44 43.91 -3.60 -8.55
N ARG A 45 42.81 -4.11 -9.10
CA ARG A 45 42.19 -3.59 -10.33
C ARG A 45 41.03 -2.64 -10.06
N ASN A 46 40.76 -2.32 -8.79
CA ASN A 46 39.55 -1.61 -8.39
C ASN A 46 38.27 -2.23 -8.99
N TYR A 47 38.22 -3.57 -9.05
CA TYR A 47 37.13 -4.30 -9.68
C TYR A 47 35.89 -4.32 -8.79
N PHE A 48 34.71 -4.21 -9.40
CA PHE A 48 33.43 -4.30 -8.69
C PHE A 48 32.79 -5.69 -8.90
N PRO A 49 32.76 -6.57 -7.88
CA PRO A 49 32.20 -7.91 -7.99
C PRO A 49 30.69 -7.89 -7.78
N GLY A 50 29.94 -7.50 -8.81
CA GLY A 50 28.50 -7.22 -8.70
C GLY A 50 27.64 -8.41 -8.24
N ASP A 51 27.96 -9.62 -8.67
CA ASP A 51 27.32 -10.87 -8.23
C ASP A 51 27.46 -11.11 -6.73
N VAL A 52 28.68 -10.95 -6.20
CA VAL A 52 28.98 -11.14 -4.78
C VAL A 52 28.40 -10.01 -3.92
N VAL A 53 28.34 -8.79 -4.45
CA VAL A 53 27.69 -7.64 -3.79
C VAL A 53 26.19 -7.84 -3.67
N VAL A 54 25.53 -8.35 -4.71
CA VAL A 54 24.10 -8.66 -4.67
C VAL A 54 23.83 -9.79 -3.68
N ALA A 55 24.63 -10.86 -3.69
CA ALA A 55 24.52 -11.94 -2.71
C ALA A 55 24.69 -11.41 -1.27
N CYS A 56 25.69 -10.56 -1.03
CA CYS A 56 25.91 -9.93 0.27
C CYS A 56 24.70 -9.13 0.76
N ALA A 57 24.07 -8.34 -0.11
CA ALA A 57 22.86 -7.59 0.24
C ALA A 57 21.70 -8.52 0.63
N LEU A 58 21.50 -9.62 -0.11
CA LEU A 58 20.42 -10.57 0.14
C LEU A 58 20.64 -11.38 1.41
N ASP A 59 21.87 -11.82 1.68
CA ASP A 59 22.19 -12.66 2.83
C ASP A 59 22.13 -11.89 4.16
N THR A 60 22.56 -10.61 4.14
CA THR A 60 22.73 -9.80 5.36
C THR A 60 21.61 -8.78 5.57
N GLY A 61 20.79 -8.53 4.54
CA GLY A 61 19.74 -7.50 4.58
C GLY A 61 20.25 -6.06 4.60
N VAL A 62 21.53 -5.84 4.32
CA VAL A 62 22.13 -4.49 4.26
C VAL A 62 21.84 -3.80 2.93
N SER A 63 21.91 -2.47 2.92
CA SER A 63 21.58 -1.66 1.75
C SER A 63 22.53 -1.95 0.58
N LEU A 64 21.97 -2.39 -0.56
CA LEU A 64 22.73 -2.59 -1.80
C LEU A 64 23.41 -1.29 -2.26
N ARG A 65 22.75 -0.14 -2.06
CA ARG A 65 23.31 1.18 -2.40
C ARG A 65 24.57 1.46 -1.59
N TRP A 66 24.52 1.21 -0.29
CA TRP A 66 25.67 1.39 0.59
C TRP A 66 26.80 0.41 0.24
N LEU A 67 26.50 -0.87 0.01
CA LEU A 67 27.50 -1.84 -0.44
C LEU A 67 28.17 -1.41 -1.76
N ALA A 68 27.38 -0.94 -2.72
CA ALA A 68 27.87 -0.63 -4.05
C ALA A 68 28.65 0.69 -4.14
N THR A 69 28.23 1.71 -3.39
CA THR A 69 28.73 3.08 -3.57
C THR A 69 29.32 3.69 -2.30
N GLY A 70 29.19 3.05 -1.13
CA GLY A 70 29.55 3.63 0.16
C GLY A 70 28.61 4.74 0.65
N HIS A 71 27.61 5.13 -0.14
CA HIS A 71 26.66 6.18 0.20
C HIS A 71 25.41 5.63 0.90
N GLY A 72 24.91 6.38 1.88
CA GLY A 72 23.75 5.96 2.69
C GLY A 72 24.16 5.21 3.95
N THR A 73 23.20 4.56 4.60
CA THR A 73 23.42 3.77 5.82
C THR A 73 23.57 2.28 5.50
N MET A 74 24.33 1.56 6.34
CA MET A 74 24.58 0.12 6.17
C MET A 74 23.31 -0.71 6.33
N GLN A 75 22.65 -0.59 7.48
CA GLN A 75 21.28 -1.03 7.60
C GLN A 75 20.38 -0.02 6.91
N ASP A 76 19.46 -0.50 6.10
CA ASP A 76 18.20 0.20 5.91
C ASP A 76 17.48 0.09 7.26
N ASN A 77 17.84 0.97 8.20
CA ASN A 77 17.33 0.96 9.57
C ASN A 77 15.91 1.55 9.55
N GLN A 78 14.99 0.82 8.92
CA GLN A 78 13.53 0.85 8.99
C GLN A 78 12.95 0.23 7.70
N PRO A 79 11.80 -0.45 7.77
CA PRO A 79 10.88 -0.41 6.65
C PRO A 79 10.60 1.08 6.36
N THR A 80 11.18 1.58 5.28
CA THR A 80 10.77 2.80 4.56
C THR A 80 10.66 4.09 5.37
N GLN A 81 11.78 4.80 5.56
CA GLN A 81 11.77 6.27 5.43
C GLN A 81 12.06 6.65 3.98
N ARG A 82 11.13 6.26 3.10
CA ARG A 82 10.81 7.06 1.93
C ARG A 82 9.88 8.15 2.44
N ALA A 83 10.44 9.28 2.88
CA ALA A 83 9.69 10.52 2.77
C ALA A 83 9.27 10.62 1.29
N ASP A 84 7.97 10.64 1.03
CA ASP A 84 7.33 10.75 -0.28
C ASP A 84 7.17 9.47 -1.14
N VAL A 85 7.05 8.28 -0.54
CA VAL A 85 6.37 7.17 -1.25
C VAL A 85 4.96 7.01 -0.69
N GLU A 86 4.02 7.59 -1.45
CA GLU A 86 2.62 7.18 -1.63
C GLU A 86 2.06 6.35 -0.47
N LYS A 87 1.22 6.97 0.36
CA LYS A 87 0.51 6.33 1.48
C LYS A 87 -0.51 5.31 0.97
N VAL A 88 -0.09 4.24 0.32
CA VAL A 88 -1.01 3.19 -0.12
C VAL A 88 -1.65 2.58 1.13
N SER A 89 -2.96 2.77 1.24
CA SER A 89 -3.82 2.21 2.28
C SER A 89 -4.58 1.02 1.68
N HIS A 90 -4.97 0.08 2.53
CA HIS A 90 -5.75 -1.09 2.12
C HIS A 90 -7.13 -1.00 2.74
N LEU A 91 -8.17 -1.08 1.89
CA LEU A 91 -9.57 -1.12 2.30
C LEU A 91 -10.14 -2.50 2.05
N THR A 92 -11.04 -2.97 2.90
CA THR A 92 -11.86 -4.15 2.59
C THR A 92 -12.66 -3.89 1.32
N LYS A 93 -12.61 -4.83 0.38
CA LYS A 93 -13.38 -4.81 -0.86
C LYS A 93 -14.67 -5.59 -0.67
N LEU A 94 -15.79 -4.93 -0.87
CA LEU A 94 -17.12 -5.53 -0.85
C LEU A 94 -17.76 -5.42 -2.23
N ARG A 95 -18.50 -6.46 -2.62
CA ARG A 95 -19.30 -6.49 -3.83
C ARG A 95 -20.77 -6.47 -3.46
N LEU A 96 -21.51 -5.51 -4.02
CA LEU A 96 -22.95 -5.42 -3.89
C LEU A 96 -23.61 -6.18 -5.04
N ARG A 97 -24.30 -7.27 -4.73
CA ARG A 97 -24.97 -8.14 -5.71
C ARG A 97 -26.30 -8.65 -5.15
N GLY A 98 -27.38 -8.43 -5.90
CA GLY A 98 -28.71 -8.94 -5.54
C GLY A 98 -29.18 -8.52 -4.14
N GLY A 99 -28.94 -7.25 -3.78
CA GLY A 99 -29.34 -6.72 -2.47
C GLY A 99 -28.42 -7.09 -1.31
N ALA A 100 -27.29 -7.79 -1.54
CA ALA A 100 -26.39 -8.22 -0.48
C ALA A 100 -24.94 -7.77 -0.72
N LEU A 101 -24.22 -7.52 0.37
CA LEU A 101 -22.78 -7.24 0.37
C LEU A 101 -22.00 -8.54 0.59
N GLU A 102 -21.11 -8.86 -0.34
CA GLU A 102 -20.21 -10.00 -0.28
C GLU A 102 -18.76 -9.50 -0.16
N GLU A 103 -17.98 -10.07 0.76
CA GLU A 103 -16.56 -9.74 0.86
C GLU A 103 -15.76 -10.36 -0.30
N GLU A 104 -14.93 -9.56 -0.97
CA GLU A 104 -14.17 -9.94 -2.15
C GLU A 104 -12.65 -9.74 -1.98
N GLY A 105 -12.20 -9.45 -0.75
CA GLY A 105 -10.79 -9.28 -0.40
C GLY A 105 -10.44 -7.82 -0.06
N GLU A 106 -9.31 -7.33 -0.59
CA GLU A 106 -8.80 -5.99 -0.30
C GLU A 106 -8.62 -5.16 -1.58
N TRP A 107 -8.68 -3.83 -1.43
CA TRP A 107 -8.40 -2.86 -2.47
C TRP A 107 -7.36 -1.85 -1.97
N ALA A 108 -6.29 -1.70 -2.74
CA ALA A 108 -5.25 -0.71 -2.47
C ALA A 108 -5.67 0.66 -2.99
N VAL A 109 -5.50 1.69 -2.17
CA VAL A 109 -5.88 3.08 -2.44
C VAL A 109 -4.77 4.03 -2.05
N ASP A 110 -4.56 5.09 -2.81
CA ASP A 110 -3.70 6.18 -2.34
C ASP A 110 -4.35 6.87 -1.14
N GLY A 111 -3.64 6.98 -0.03
CA GLY A 111 -4.14 7.54 1.22
C GLY A 111 -4.49 9.02 1.13
N SER A 112 -4.08 9.74 0.07
CA SER A 112 -4.57 11.10 -0.23
C SER A 112 -6.05 11.13 -0.62
N LEU A 113 -6.63 10.00 -1.04
CA LEU A 113 -8.07 9.85 -1.25
C LEU A 113 -8.84 9.58 0.05
N LEU A 114 -8.16 9.47 1.18
CA LEU A 114 -8.76 9.24 2.49
C LEU A 114 -8.43 10.43 3.41
N ASP A 115 -9.31 10.72 4.35
CA ASP A 115 -9.04 11.68 5.42
C ASP A 115 -9.39 11.10 6.80
N ALA A 116 -9.08 11.86 7.84
CA ALA A 116 -9.27 11.43 9.23
C ALA A 116 -10.74 11.37 9.68
N SER A 117 -11.70 11.73 8.82
CA SER A 117 -13.14 11.63 9.15
C SER A 117 -13.68 10.19 9.00
N LEU A 118 -13.01 9.34 8.22
CA LEU A 118 -13.42 7.97 7.96
C LEU A 118 -13.14 7.07 9.16
N THR A 119 -14.17 6.40 9.68
CA THR A 119 -14.02 5.50 10.84
C THR A 119 -13.76 4.05 10.41
N ARG A 120 -14.53 3.55 9.42
CA ARG A 120 -14.43 2.18 8.90
C ARG A 120 -14.64 2.16 7.38
N PRO A 121 -13.70 2.73 6.60
CA PRO A 121 -13.83 2.82 5.15
C PRO A 121 -13.74 1.45 4.48
N ALA A 122 -14.59 1.22 3.48
CA ALA A 122 -14.57 0.04 2.61
C ALA A 122 -14.72 0.47 1.14
N TYR A 123 -14.11 -0.28 0.23
CA TYR A 123 -14.31 -0.12 -1.20
C TYR A 123 -15.48 -1.02 -1.64
N VAL A 124 -16.55 -0.43 -2.15
CA VAL A 124 -17.77 -1.15 -2.54
C VAL A 124 -17.96 -1.06 -4.05
N VAL A 125 -18.26 -2.18 -4.70
CA VAL A 125 -18.50 -2.25 -6.15
C VAL A 125 -19.90 -2.79 -6.49
N LYS A 126 -20.58 -2.16 -7.44
CA LYS A 126 -21.84 -2.65 -8.02
C LYS A 126 -21.83 -2.43 -9.54
N GLY A 127 -21.60 -3.51 -10.30
CA GLY A 127 -21.51 -3.42 -11.76
C GLY A 127 -20.39 -2.47 -12.20
N HIS A 128 -20.76 -1.36 -12.87
CA HIS A 128 -19.82 -0.33 -13.33
C HIS A 128 -19.57 0.80 -12.33
N HIS A 129 -20.32 0.84 -11.23
CA HIS A 129 -20.18 1.84 -10.18
C HIS A 129 -19.32 1.31 -9.04
N SER A 130 -18.58 2.23 -8.42
CA SER A 130 -17.84 1.91 -7.22
C SER A 130 -17.72 3.11 -6.29
N TRP A 131 -17.53 2.84 -5.01
CA TRP A 131 -17.54 3.86 -3.96
C TRP A 131 -16.51 3.54 -2.88
N ILE A 132 -16.05 4.57 -2.20
CA ILE A 132 -15.48 4.44 -0.86
C ILE A 132 -16.61 4.81 0.11
N ILE A 133 -16.98 3.88 0.98
CA ILE A 133 -18.10 4.02 1.91
C ILE A 133 -17.57 3.88 3.33
N ASP A 134 -17.88 4.84 4.21
CA ASP A 134 -17.62 4.72 5.63
C ASP A 134 -18.71 3.89 6.31
N LEU A 135 -18.40 2.64 6.62
CA LEU A 135 -19.31 1.73 7.32
C LEU A 135 -19.41 2.02 8.82
N GLY A 136 -18.62 2.97 9.33
CA GLY A 136 -18.69 3.48 10.70
C GLY A 136 -19.80 4.50 10.92
N SER A 137 -20.40 5.03 9.85
CA SER A 137 -21.40 6.08 9.90
C SER A 137 -22.82 5.51 9.79
N ASP A 138 -23.63 5.65 10.84
CA ASP A 138 -25.01 5.13 10.93
C ASP A 138 -26.10 6.20 11.11
N ASN A 139 -25.71 7.45 11.41
CA ASN A 139 -26.66 8.56 11.57
C ASN A 139 -27.01 9.20 10.22
N ILE A 140 -28.14 8.79 9.62
CA ILE A 140 -28.58 9.26 8.31
C ILE A 140 -28.69 10.79 8.24
N GLY A 141 -27.90 11.39 7.36
CA GLY A 141 -27.91 12.81 7.02
C GLY A 141 -28.20 13.07 5.54
N ASN A 142 -28.04 14.31 5.10
CA ASN A 142 -28.07 14.63 3.67
C ASN A 142 -26.84 14.03 2.97
N GLY A 143 -27.01 13.57 1.74
CA GLY A 143 -25.91 13.04 0.92
C GLY A 143 -26.22 11.64 0.42
N ARG A 144 -25.18 10.89 0.05
CA ARG A 144 -25.32 9.55 -0.50
C ARG A 144 -24.99 8.48 0.54
N TRP A 145 -25.82 7.45 0.63
CA TRP A 145 -25.79 6.45 1.70
C TRP A 145 -25.94 5.05 1.14
N LEU A 146 -25.28 4.09 1.79
CA LEU A 146 -25.57 2.67 1.68
C LEU A 146 -26.68 2.35 2.67
N LEU A 147 -27.86 2.00 2.16
CA LEU A 147 -29.04 1.71 2.95
C LEU A 147 -29.48 0.26 2.74
N ASP A 148 -30.05 -0.31 3.78
CA ASP A 148 -30.79 -1.58 3.77
C ASP A 148 -32.28 -1.24 3.91
N ILE A 149 -33.05 -1.58 2.87
CA ILE A 149 -34.49 -1.37 2.80
C ILE A 149 -35.14 -2.73 2.64
N ASP A 150 -35.81 -3.21 3.69
CA ASP A 150 -36.45 -4.54 3.74
C ASP A 150 -35.53 -5.72 3.36
N GLY A 151 -34.23 -5.62 3.67
CA GLY A 151 -33.22 -6.64 3.35
C GLY A 151 -32.57 -6.46 1.97
N ASP A 152 -32.99 -5.47 1.18
CA ASP A 152 -32.34 -5.10 -0.07
C ASP A 152 -31.36 -3.95 0.19
N VAL A 153 -30.06 -4.24 0.10
CA VAL A 153 -29.00 -3.26 0.25
C VAL A 153 -28.73 -2.56 -1.08
N ASP A 154 -28.72 -1.23 -1.06
CA ASP A 154 -28.27 -0.43 -2.19
C ASP A 154 -27.77 0.97 -1.81
N VAL A 155 -27.22 1.69 -2.78
CA VAL A 155 -26.74 3.06 -2.62
C VAL A 155 -27.79 4.05 -3.11
N TYR A 156 -28.16 5.00 -2.26
CA TYR A 156 -29.18 6.03 -2.55
C TYR A 156 -28.72 7.44 -2.21
N ASP A 157 -29.25 8.42 -2.93
CA ASP A 157 -29.18 9.83 -2.54
C ASP A 157 -30.31 10.15 -1.55
N VAL A 158 -29.96 10.79 -0.44
CA VAL A 158 -30.81 11.03 0.72
C VAL A 158 -30.89 12.53 1.01
N ALA A 159 -32.11 13.03 1.19
CA ALA A 159 -32.38 14.36 1.73
C ALA A 159 -33.28 14.26 2.97
N ARG A 160 -32.89 14.90 4.07
CA ARG A 160 -33.67 15.03 5.31
C ARG A 160 -34.79 16.03 5.11
N LEU A 161 -36.00 15.61 5.47
CA LEU A 161 -37.21 16.42 5.50
C LEU A 161 -37.64 16.64 6.96
N PRO A 162 -38.35 17.74 7.27
CA PRO A 162 -38.93 17.95 8.60
C PRO A 162 -39.83 16.77 9.04
N GLY A 163 -39.87 16.52 10.35
CA GLY A 163 -40.68 15.44 10.93
C GLY A 163 -40.05 14.04 10.84
N ASN A 164 -38.71 13.94 10.89
CA ASN A 164 -37.96 12.68 10.78
C ASN A 164 -38.30 11.87 9.53
N ARG A 165 -38.43 12.59 8.41
CA ARG A 165 -38.65 11.99 7.10
C ARG A 165 -37.42 12.13 6.23
N LEU A 166 -37.30 11.22 5.27
CA LEU A 166 -36.26 11.17 4.27
C LEU A 166 -36.92 11.17 2.91
N LYS A 167 -36.30 11.89 1.97
CA LYS A 167 -36.52 11.70 0.55
C LYS A 167 -35.36 10.86 0.01
N ILE A 168 -35.68 9.68 -0.50
CA ILE A 168 -34.73 8.71 -1.04
C ILE A 168 -34.83 8.74 -2.56
N SER A 169 -33.70 8.86 -3.23
CA SER A 169 -33.61 8.91 -4.69
C SER A 169 -32.59 7.91 -5.22
N SER A 170 -32.97 7.16 -6.24
CA SER A 170 -32.09 6.33 -7.07
C SER A 170 -32.12 6.85 -8.53
N LEU A 171 -31.39 6.20 -9.44
CA LEU A 171 -31.47 6.50 -10.87
C LEU A 171 -32.88 6.29 -11.47
N ALA A 172 -33.68 5.40 -10.89
CA ALA A 172 -34.97 5.00 -11.46
C ALA A 172 -36.18 5.52 -10.66
N THR A 173 -36.03 5.77 -9.37
CA THR A 173 -37.15 6.01 -8.46
C THR A 173 -36.83 7.09 -7.44
N THR A 174 -37.88 7.74 -6.94
CA THR A 174 -37.79 8.66 -5.81
C THR A 174 -39.02 8.47 -4.95
N PHE A 175 -38.83 8.38 -3.63
CA PHE A 175 -39.92 8.19 -2.67
C PHE A 175 -39.55 8.83 -1.33
N ASP A 176 -40.56 9.03 -0.49
CA ASP A 176 -40.39 9.58 0.85
C ASP A 176 -40.72 8.50 1.89
N CYS A 177 -39.86 8.32 2.89
CA CYS A 177 -40.07 7.39 4.00
C CYS A 177 -39.71 8.07 5.33
N GLY A 178 -40.02 7.42 6.45
CA GLY A 178 -39.48 7.74 7.76
C GLY A 178 -38.03 7.28 7.88
N VAL A 179 -37.28 7.90 8.80
CA VAL A 179 -35.90 7.47 9.11
C VAL A 179 -35.86 6.03 9.65
N GLU A 180 -36.88 5.62 10.41
CA GLU A 180 -36.96 4.29 11.03
C GLU A 180 -37.37 3.18 10.04
N GLU A 181 -37.83 3.55 8.84
CA GLU A 181 -38.24 2.61 7.78
C GLU A 181 -37.05 2.10 6.95
N VAL A 182 -35.85 2.62 7.19
CA VAL A 182 -34.62 2.25 6.48
C VAL A 182 -33.48 2.10 7.48
N LYS A 183 -32.53 1.21 7.18
CA LYS A 183 -31.34 1.02 8.00
C LYS A 183 -30.11 1.58 7.29
N ALA A 184 -29.38 2.45 7.98
CA ALA A 184 -28.10 2.94 7.49
C ALA A 184 -27.01 1.89 7.68
N LEU A 185 -26.25 1.61 6.62
CA LEU A 185 -25.07 0.74 6.68
C LEU A 185 -23.75 1.51 6.52
N GLY A 186 -23.79 2.70 5.90
CA GLY A 186 -22.63 3.55 5.76
C GLY A 186 -22.91 4.79 4.93
N GLN A 187 -22.05 5.80 5.07
CA GLN A 187 -22.12 7.02 4.27
C GLN A 187 -21.10 6.94 3.12
N VAL A 188 -21.52 7.31 1.91
CA VAL A 188 -20.61 7.37 0.77
C VAL A 188 -19.69 8.58 0.93
N PHE A 189 -18.39 8.32 0.95
CA PHE A 189 -17.35 9.34 1.02
C PHE A 189 -16.89 9.79 -0.38
N ILE A 190 -16.65 8.83 -1.27
CA ILE A 190 -16.26 9.08 -2.67
C ILE A 190 -17.07 8.19 -3.60
N THR A 191 -17.54 8.76 -4.72
CA THR A 191 -18.06 8.01 -5.87
C THR A 191 -16.99 7.95 -6.97
N LEU A 192 -16.76 6.76 -7.50
CA LEU A 192 -15.82 6.47 -8.58
C LEU A 192 -16.60 5.96 -9.79
N ASP A 193 -16.81 6.83 -10.77
CA ASP A 193 -17.51 6.51 -12.01
C ASP A 193 -16.53 6.17 -13.14
N ARG A 194 -16.72 5.00 -13.75
CA ARG A 194 -15.97 4.56 -14.92
C ARG A 194 -16.71 4.99 -16.18
N ASN A 195 -16.10 5.88 -16.96
CA ASN A 195 -16.70 6.43 -18.18
C ASN A 195 -16.27 5.71 -19.47
N LEU A 196 -15.34 4.75 -19.38
CA LEU A 196 -14.80 3.96 -20.51
C LEU A 196 -14.83 2.47 -20.18
#